data_AF-B9MQR5-F1
#
_entry.id   AF-B9MQR5-F1
#
_cell.length_a   1.000
_cell.length_b   1.000
_cell.length_c   1.000
_cell.angle_alpha   90.00
_cell.angle_beta   90.00
_cell.angle_gamma   90.00
#
_symmetry.space_group_name_H-M   'P 1'
#
loop_
_entity.id
_entity.type
_entity.pdbx_description
1 polymer ?
#
loop_
_entity_poly.entity_id
_entity_poly.type
_entity_poly.pdbx_seq_one_letter_code
_entity_poly.pdbx_strand_id
1 'polypeptide(L)'
;MINENLYKLNSKEHDKVLHDIREKIFENKSPVDYPKIIILGGQPGAGKSKIITLSENEFFKDGNVVKINGDDFRKYHPKAEEIFKNYNKLFAKLTDPDVREWTLKIFEESMDKKFNIKLSNSSFCNFPVPPNRIFLTDYIIQFVRIGNG
;
A
#
# COMPACT_ATOMS: atom_id res chain seq x y z
N MET A 1 -27.77 2.54 9.69
CA MET A 1 -26.48 2.56 8.96
C MET A 1 -25.39 2.90 9.95
N ILE A 2 -24.27 2.17 9.98
CA ILE A 2 -23.15 2.50 10.88
C ILE A 2 -22.35 3.65 10.27
N ASN A 3 -22.06 4.67 11.08
CA ASN A 3 -21.20 5.79 10.71
C ASN A 3 -19.80 5.28 10.39
N GLU A 4 -19.30 5.55 9.18
CA GLU A 4 -17.97 5.12 8.74
C GLU A 4 -16.82 5.82 9.48
N ASN A 5 -17.10 6.95 10.11
CA ASN A 5 -16.14 7.68 10.95
C ASN A 5 -16.19 7.25 12.42
N LEU A 6 -16.95 6.20 12.77
CA LEU A 6 -17.08 5.74 14.18
C LEU A 6 -15.72 5.44 14.83
N TYR A 7 -14.76 4.95 14.05
CA TYR A 7 -13.42 4.62 14.51
C TYR A 7 -12.33 5.54 13.95
N LYS A 8 -12.70 6.60 13.21
CA LYS A 8 -11.73 7.53 12.64
C LYS A 8 -10.88 8.15 13.76
N LEU A 9 -9.57 8.13 13.59
CA LEU A 9 -8.66 8.67 14.58
C LEU A 9 -8.68 10.20 14.57
N ASN A 10 -8.36 10.78 15.72
CA ASN A 10 -8.03 12.21 15.74
C ASN A 10 -6.65 12.44 15.10
N SER A 11 -6.36 13.68 14.71
CA SER A 11 -5.12 14.03 13.99
C SER A 11 -3.85 13.60 14.73
N LYS A 12 -3.82 13.73 16.07
CA LYS A 12 -2.63 13.38 16.87
C LYS A 12 -2.37 11.88 16.88
N GLU A 13 -3.42 11.07 17.07
CA GLU A 13 -3.32 9.61 17.02
C GLU A 13 -2.99 9.12 15.62
N HIS A 14 -3.64 9.69 14.60
CA HIS A 14 -3.40 9.39 13.20
C HIS A 14 -1.93 9.64 12.81
N ASP A 15 -1.37 10.79 13.19
CA ASP A 15 0.01 11.15 12.86
C ASP A 15 1.04 10.32 13.64
N LYS A 16 0.71 9.93 14.88
CA LYS A 16 1.54 8.98 15.64
C LYS A 16 1.61 7.62 14.95
N VAL A 17 0.45 7.08 14.54
CA VAL A 17 0.41 5.79 13.83
C VAL A 17 1.14 5.88 12.49
N LEU A 18 0.97 6.98 11.76
CA LEU A 18 1.71 7.22 10.53
C LEU A 18 3.24 7.21 10.78
N HIS A 19 3.71 7.86 11.83
CA HIS A 19 5.12 7.83 12.21
C HIS A 19 5.60 6.40 12.47
N ASP A 20 4.84 5.59 13.21
CA ASP A 20 5.20 4.20 13.49
C ASP A 20 5.23 3.33 12.23
N ILE A 21 4.33 3.59 11.26
CA ILE A 21 4.34 2.94 9.95
C ILE A 21 5.57 3.37 9.15
N ARG A 22 5.89 4.66 9.13
CA ARG A 22 7.06 5.23 8.42
C ARG A 22 8.35 4.58 8.86
N GLU A 23 8.61 4.56 10.16
CA GLU A 23 9.83 4.00 10.74
C GLU A 23 10.04 2.55 10.28
N LYS A 24 8.98 1.73 10.33
CA LYS A 24 9.06 0.32 9.92
C LYS A 24 9.17 0.11 8.42
N ILE A 25 8.47 0.92 7.62
CA ILE A 25 8.43 0.74 6.16
C ILE A 25 9.72 1.20 5.50
N PHE A 26 10.34 2.26 6.02
CA PHE A 26 11.59 2.80 5.50
C PHE A 26 12.84 2.21 6.15
N GLU A 27 12.67 1.33 7.15
CA GLU A 27 13.77 0.63 7.79
C GLU A 27 14.62 -0.13 6.74
N ASN A 28 15.93 0.15 6.74
CA ASN A 28 16.89 -0.45 5.81
C ASN A 28 16.49 -0.26 4.33
N LYS A 29 15.96 0.91 3.97
CA LYS A 29 15.68 1.31 2.58
C LYS A 29 16.58 2.47 2.18
N SER A 30 17.01 2.47 0.93
CA SER A 30 17.90 3.49 0.39
C SER A 30 17.39 4.02 -0.95
N PRO A 31 17.52 5.32 -1.23
CA PRO A 31 17.17 5.91 -2.52
C PRO A 31 17.92 5.24 -3.67
N VAL A 32 17.35 5.25 -4.87
CA VAL A 32 17.99 4.77 -6.10
C VAL A 32 17.88 5.81 -7.21
N ASP A 33 18.83 5.79 -8.16
CA ASP A 33 18.87 6.77 -9.25
C ASP A 33 17.68 6.63 -10.22
N TYR A 34 17.27 5.38 -10.46
CA TYR A 34 16.18 5.02 -11.38
C TYR A 34 15.14 4.15 -10.67
N PRO A 35 14.29 4.75 -9.83
CA PRO A 35 13.32 4.01 -9.03
C PRO A 35 12.25 3.33 -9.90
N LYS A 36 11.85 2.14 -9.46
CA LYS A 36 10.83 1.33 -10.14
C LYS A 36 9.61 1.17 -9.26
N ILE A 37 8.43 1.23 -9.88
CA ILE A 37 7.15 1.00 -9.21
C ILE A 37 6.49 -0.22 -9.84
N ILE A 38 6.09 -1.17 -9.00
CA ILE A 38 5.23 -2.28 -9.40
C ILE A 38 3.88 -2.10 -8.73
N ILE A 39 2.83 -1.98 -9.54
CA ILE A 39 1.45 -1.87 -9.07
C ILE A 39 0.71 -3.16 -9.39
N LEU A 40 0.18 -3.80 -8.34
CA LEU A 40 -0.44 -5.13 -8.42
C LEU A 40 -1.96 -5.05 -8.31
N GLY A 41 -2.63 -5.18 -9.46
CA GLY A 41 -4.10 -5.20 -9.57
C GLY A 41 -4.65 -6.62 -9.74
N GLY A 42 -5.82 -6.90 -9.16
CA GLY A 42 -6.55 -8.17 -9.37
C GLY A 42 -7.40 -8.59 -8.19
N GLN A 43 -8.32 -9.54 -8.39
CA GLN A 43 -9.19 -10.05 -7.34
C GLN A 43 -8.42 -10.93 -6.33
N PRO A 44 -8.89 -11.05 -5.07
CA PRO A 44 -8.41 -12.08 -4.15
C PRO A 44 -8.52 -13.47 -4.79
N GLY A 45 -7.47 -14.30 -4.67
CA GLY A 45 -7.45 -15.65 -5.24
C GLY A 45 -6.89 -15.78 -6.66
N ALA A 46 -6.54 -14.68 -7.34
CA ALA A 46 -5.99 -14.72 -8.71
C ALA A 46 -4.57 -15.31 -8.85
N GLY A 47 -3.97 -15.86 -7.78
CA GLY A 47 -2.62 -16.44 -7.86
C GLY A 47 -1.48 -15.40 -7.87
N LYS A 48 -1.73 -14.20 -7.34
CA LYS A 48 -0.80 -13.07 -7.36
C LYS A 48 0.58 -13.37 -6.79
N SER A 49 0.66 -14.28 -5.82
CA SER A 49 1.88 -14.63 -5.09
C SER A 49 3.03 -15.07 -5.99
N LYS A 50 2.77 -15.85 -7.07
CA LYS A 50 3.85 -16.31 -7.97
C LYS A 50 4.45 -15.18 -8.81
N ILE A 51 3.62 -14.32 -9.38
CA ILE A 51 4.11 -13.19 -10.20
C ILE A 51 4.76 -12.12 -9.30
N ILE A 52 4.25 -11.95 -8.08
CA ILE A 52 4.88 -11.14 -7.04
C ILE A 52 6.32 -11.61 -6.79
N THR A 53 6.53 -12.89 -6.52
CA THR A 53 7.86 -13.43 -6.20
C THR A 53 8.82 -13.33 -7.38
N LEU A 54 8.35 -13.62 -8.60
CA LEU A 54 9.15 -13.47 -9.81
C LEU A 54 9.56 -12.01 -10.03
N SER A 55 8.61 -11.08 -9.89
CA SER A 55 8.87 -9.65 -10.04
C SER A 55 9.82 -9.13 -8.95
N GLU A 56 9.65 -9.55 -7.69
CA GLU A 56 10.56 -9.15 -6.61
C GLU A 56 11.99 -9.64 -6.87
N ASN A 57 12.15 -10.88 -7.33
CA ASN A 57 13.46 -11.45 -7.64
C ASN A 57 14.11 -10.87 -8.90
N GLU A 58 13.32 -10.40 -9.87
CA GLU A 58 13.86 -9.77 -11.08
C GLU A 58 14.16 -8.28 -10.90
N PHE A 59 13.28 -7.56 -10.19
CA PHE A 59 13.33 -6.10 -10.08
C PHE A 59 13.99 -5.58 -8.80
N PHE A 60 13.97 -6.35 -7.69
CA PHE A 60 14.37 -5.91 -6.34
C PHE A 60 15.29 -6.93 -5.64
N LYS A 61 16.37 -7.34 -6.33
CA LYS A 61 17.29 -8.42 -5.90
C LYS A 61 17.98 -8.20 -4.54
N ASP A 62 18.11 -6.94 -4.12
CA ASP A 62 18.73 -6.52 -2.88
C ASP A 62 17.72 -6.35 -1.72
N GLY A 63 16.43 -6.57 -1.97
CA GLY A 63 15.38 -6.31 -0.99
C GLY A 63 15.15 -4.81 -0.71
N ASN A 64 15.79 -3.92 -1.48
CA ASN A 64 15.62 -2.48 -1.37
C ASN A 64 14.33 -2.06 -2.10
N VAL A 65 13.19 -2.41 -1.51
CA VAL A 65 11.85 -2.07 -2.00
C VAL A 65 10.91 -1.74 -0.84
N VAL A 66 10.19 -0.63 -0.98
CA VAL A 66 9.13 -0.22 -0.07
C VAL A 66 7.85 -0.95 -0.46
N LYS A 67 7.38 -1.85 0.42
CA LYS A 67 6.16 -2.64 0.21
C LYS A 67 4.98 -1.93 0.86
N ILE A 68 4.12 -1.33 0.03
CA ILE A 68 2.93 -0.61 0.47
C ILE A 68 1.70 -1.49 0.27
N ASN A 69 1.03 -1.85 1.37
CA ASN A 69 -0.21 -2.59 1.36
C ASN A 69 -1.18 -2.00 2.39
N GLY A 70 -2.29 -1.42 1.92
CA GLY A 70 -3.28 -0.79 2.80
C GLY A 70 -3.89 -1.78 3.80
N ASP A 71 -4.10 -3.04 3.40
CA ASP A 71 -4.63 -4.06 4.31
C ASP A 71 -3.64 -4.39 5.44
N ASP A 72 -2.33 -4.32 5.17
CA ASP A 72 -1.30 -4.47 6.21
C ASP A 72 -1.28 -3.28 7.17
N PHE A 73 -1.72 -2.09 6.75
CA PHE A 73 -1.77 -0.91 7.62
C PHE A 73 -2.94 -0.95 8.60
N ARG A 74 -3.99 -1.71 8.31
CA ARG A 74 -5.16 -1.87 9.21
C ARG A 74 -4.77 -2.39 10.59
N LYS A 75 -3.71 -3.22 10.69
CA LYS A 75 -3.21 -3.76 11.96
C LYS A 75 -2.55 -2.72 12.87
N TYR A 76 -2.20 -1.56 12.32
CA TYR A 76 -1.63 -0.43 13.09
C TYR A 76 -2.69 0.46 13.72
N HIS A 77 -3.97 0.27 13.36
CA HIS A 77 -5.05 1.00 13.98
C HIS A 77 -5.13 0.65 15.48
N PRO A 78 -5.09 1.62 16.42
CA PRO A 78 -5.05 1.35 17.86
C PRO A 78 -6.22 0.49 18.36
N LYS A 79 -7.39 0.65 17.72
CA LYS A 79 -8.61 -0.11 18.02
C LYS A 79 -8.84 -1.30 17.08
N ALA A 80 -7.83 -1.75 16.34
CA ALA A 80 -8.00 -2.81 15.34
C ALA A 80 -8.66 -4.07 15.94
N GLU A 81 -8.16 -4.52 17.09
CA GLU A 81 -8.69 -5.71 17.77
C GLU A 81 -10.15 -5.52 18.21
N GLU A 82 -10.49 -4.35 18.73
CA GLU A 82 -11.85 -4.01 19.15
C GLU A 82 -12.82 -4.00 17.96
N ILE A 83 -12.44 -3.34 16.86
CA ILE A 83 -13.24 -3.28 15.63
C ILE A 83 -13.42 -4.68 15.07
N PHE A 84 -12.35 -5.49 15.06
CA PHE A 84 -12.42 -6.85 14.53
C PHE A 84 -13.37 -7.74 15.36
N LYS A 85 -13.33 -7.64 16.70
CA LYS A 85 -14.22 -8.41 17.59
C LYS A 85 -15.68 -7.96 17.48
N ASN A 86 -15.93 -6.66 17.49
CA ASN A 86 -17.29 -6.11 17.57
C ASN A 86 -17.94 -5.94 16.18
N TYR A 87 -17.14 -5.70 15.15
CA TYR A 87 -17.58 -5.29 13.82
C TYR A 87 -16.79 -5.98 12.70
N ASN A 88 -16.46 -7.27 12.85
CA ASN A 88 -15.65 -8.04 11.88
C ASN A 88 -16.03 -7.77 10.41
N LYS A 89 -17.32 -7.87 10.06
CA LYS A 89 -17.83 -7.65 8.69
C LYS A 89 -17.61 -6.21 8.17
N LEU A 90 -17.44 -5.24 9.06
CA LEU A 90 -17.23 -3.83 8.75
C LEU A 90 -15.80 -3.37 9.05
N PHE A 91 -14.90 -4.26 9.46
CA PHE A 91 -13.54 -3.93 9.84
C PHE A 91 -12.81 -3.12 8.77
N ALA A 92 -12.89 -3.60 7.51
CA ALA A 92 -12.31 -2.89 6.37
C ALA A 92 -12.93 -1.49 6.19
N LYS A 93 -14.26 -1.36 6.31
CA LYS A 93 -14.96 -0.09 6.15
C LYS A 93 -14.62 0.91 7.26
N LEU A 94 -14.51 0.45 8.50
CA LEU A 94 -14.30 1.29 9.68
C LEU A 94 -12.85 1.76 9.84
N THR A 95 -11.88 1.03 9.28
CA THR A 95 -10.46 1.40 9.28
C THR A 95 -10.02 2.09 7.99
N ASP A 96 -10.88 2.13 6.96
CA ASP A 96 -10.55 2.67 5.64
C ASP A 96 -10.15 4.15 5.62
N PRO A 97 -10.82 5.05 6.38
CA PRO A 97 -10.47 6.47 6.34
C PRO A 97 -9.00 6.74 6.68
N ASP A 98 -8.50 6.22 7.80
CA ASP A 98 -7.12 6.41 8.24
C ASP A 98 -6.13 5.64 7.34
N VAL A 99 -6.47 4.41 6.94
CA VAL A 99 -5.59 3.57 6.11
C VAL A 99 -5.35 4.16 4.72
N ARG A 100 -6.36 4.81 4.12
CA ARG A 100 -6.19 5.50 2.85
C ARG A 100 -5.23 6.67 2.98
N GLU A 101 -5.39 7.49 4.01
CA GLU A 101 -4.53 8.64 4.29
C GLU A 101 -3.07 8.20 4.56
N TRP A 102 -2.86 7.14 5.36
CA TRP A 102 -1.53 6.57 5.58
C TRP A 102 -0.90 6.02 4.30
N THR A 103 -1.67 5.27 3.51
CA THR A 103 -1.19 4.68 2.25
C THR A 103 -0.72 5.75 1.28
N LEU A 104 -1.50 6.83 1.14
CA LEU A 104 -1.16 7.95 0.26
C LEU A 104 0.11 8.66 0.73
N LYS A 105 0.21 9.03 2.01
CA LYS A 105 1.38 9.73 2.55
C LYS A 105 2.67 8.91 2.45
N ILE A 106 2.60 7.59 2.72
CA ILE A 106 3.75 6.70 2.55
C ILE A 106 4.15 6.58 1.08
N PHE A 107 3.18 6.52 0.17
CA PHE A 107 3.43 6.46 -1.26
C PHE A 107 4.11 7.74 -1.76
N GLU A 108 3.56 8.91 -1.44
CA GLU A 108 4.13 10.22 -1.81
C GLU A 108 5.56 10.37 -1.29
N GLU A 109 5.81 10.05 -0.02
CA GLU A 109 7.17 10.14 0.52
C GLU A 109 8.13 9.13 -0.11
N SER A 110 7.64 7.95 -0.50
CA SER A 110 8.46 6.98 -1.24
C SER A 110 8.84 7.50 -2.63
N MET A 111 7.96 8.30 -3.24
CA MET A 111 8.22 8.99 -4.50
C MET A 111 9.27 10.10 -4.29
N ASP A 112 9.08 10.96 -3.30
CA ASP A 112 10.00 12.07 -3.05
C ASP A 112 11.42 11.60 -2.73
N LYS A 113 11.55 10.49 -1.99
CA LYS A 113 12.83 9.89 -1.61
C LYS A 113 13.44 8.96 -2.67
N LYS A 114 12.83 8.81 -3.84
CA LYS A 114 13.30 7.92 -4.92
C LYS A 114 13.51 6.47 -4.48
N PHE A 115 12.57 5.92 -3.72
CA PHE A 115 12.58 4.50 -3.40
C PHE A 115 11.98 3.64 -4.52
N ASN A 116 12.41 2.40 -4.59
CA ASN A 116 11.69 1.35 -5.28
C ASN A 116 10.38 1.04 -4.54
N ILE A 117 9.27 0.92 -5.25
CA ILE A 117 7.94 0.80 -4.65
C ILE A 117 7.24 -0.46 -5.17
N LYS A 118 6.65 -1.21 -4.26
CA LYS A 118 5.68 -2.26 -4.57
C LYS A 118 4.36 -1.91 -3.90
N LEU A 119 3.35 -1.60 -4.71
CA LEU A 119 2.03 -1.22 -4.24
C LEU A 119 1.02 -2.35 -4.48
N SER A 120 0.39 -2.82 -3.40
CA SER A 120 -0.66 -3.85 -3.44
C SER A 120 -1.88 -3.34 -2.67
N ASN A 121 -2.96 -2.99 -3.35
CA ASN A 121 -4.21 -2.66 -2.66
C ASN A 121 -5.40 -3.03 -3.53
N SER A 122 -6.39 -3.69 -2.92
CA SER A 122 -7.68 -4.02 -3.54
C SER A 122 -8.50 -2.77 -3.90
N SER A 123 -8.29 -1.67 -3.17
CA SER A 123 -9.03 -0.40 -3.32
C SER A 123 -8.38 0.57 -4.32
N PHE A 124 -7.18 0.29 -4.82
CA PHE A 124 -6.50 1.11 -5.83
C PHE A 124 -7.05 0.90 -7.25
N CYS A 125 -8.03 0.00 -7.44
CA CYS A 125 -8.73 -0.20 -8.72
C CYS A 125 -9.39 1.09 -9.27
N ASN A 126 -9.52 2.15 -8.45
CA ASN A 126 -10.08 3.45 -8.85
C ASN A 126 -9.04 4.57 -9.01
N PHE A 127 -7.73 4.28 -8.90
CA PHE A 127 -6.73 5.29 -9.24
C PHE A 127 -6.67 5.39 -10.77
N PRO A 128 -6.85 6.58 -11.37
CA PRO A 128 -6.81 6.74 -12.83
C PRO A 128 -5.36 6.64 -13.30
N VAL A 129 -4.87 5.41 -13.43
CA VAL A 129 -3.59 5.12 -14.06
C VAL A 129 -3.88 4.53 -15.43
N PRO A 130 -3.50 5.23 -16.52
CA PRO A 130 -3.67 4.74 -17.88
C PRO A 130 -3.13 3.31 -18.03
N PRO A 131 -3.82 2.45 -18.80
CA PRO A 131 -3.31 1.13 -19.10
C PRO A 131 -2.02 1.25 -19.94
N ASN A 132 -1.00 0.52 -19.51
CA ASN A 132 0.34 0.37 -20.11
C ASN A 132 1.40 1.38 -19.65
N ARG A 133 2.56 0.80 -19.29
CA ARG A 133 3.84 1.40 -18.84
C ARG A 133 3.91 2.92 -19.04
N ILE A 134 3.81 3.66 -17.95
CA ILE A 134 3.93 5.12 -17.95
C ILE A 134 5.31 5.47 -17.41
N PHE A 135 6.05 6.27 -18.17
CA PHE A 135 7.23 6.96 -17.67
C PHE A 135 6.77 8.30 -17.09
N LEU A 136 6.60 8.38 -15.78
CA LEU A 136 6.57 9.67 -15.10
C LEU A 136 8.03 10.04 -14.87
N THR A 137 8.63 10.79 -15.81
CA THR A 137 9.99 11.40 -15.91
C THR A 137 11.21 10.73 -15.23
N ASP A 138 11.06 10.19 -14.02
CA ASP A 138 12.08 9.54 -13.20
C ASP A 138 11.72 8.09 -12.80
N TYR A 139 10.50 7.60 -13.08
CA TYR A 139 10.00 6.29 -12.66
C TYR A 139 9.66 5.36 -13.82
N ILE A 140 10.06 4.09 -13.69
CA ILE A 140 9.53 3.00 -14.51
C ILE A 140 8.35 2.36 -13.78
N ILE A 141 7.13 2.56 -14.30
CA ILE A 141 5.91 1.98 -13.73
C ILE A 141 5.52 0.73 -14.52
N GLN A 142 5.48 -0.41 -13.83
CA GLN A 142 4.98 -1.66 -14.39
C GLN A 142 3.64 -2.03 -13.75
N PHE A 143 2.62 -2.17 -14.59
CA PHE A 143 1.34 -2.76 -14.19
C PHE A 143 1.40 -4.26 -14.38
N VAL A 144 1.00 -4.99 -13.35
CA VAL A 144 0.81 -6.43 -13.43
C VAL A 144 -0.64 -6.71 -13.08
N ARG A 145 -1.45 -7.01 -14.10
CA ARG A 145 -2.83 -7.47 -13.95
C ARG A 145 -2.80 -8.98 -13.82
N ILE A 146 -3.38 -9.51 -12.75
CA ILE A 146 -3.38 -10.95 -12.49
C ILE A 146 -4.82 -11.45 -12.57
N GLY A 147 -5.12 -12.17 -13.65
CA GLY A 147 -6.43 -12.74 -14.00
C GLY A 147 -6.43 -13.17 -15.47
N ASN A 148 -7.14 -14.25 -15.81
CA ASN A 148 -7.11 -14.85 -17.14
C ASN A 148 -7.53 -13.86 -18.23
N GLY A 149 -6.57 -13.51 -19.08
CA GLY A 149 -6.69 -12.91 -20.40
C GLY A 149 -5.56 -13.44 -21.24
#